data_AF-A0A1E4G2P3-F1
#
_entry.id   AF-A0A1E4G2P3-F1
#
_cell.length_a   1.000
_cell.length_b   1.000
_cell.length_c   1.000
_cell.angle_alpha   90.00
_cell.angle_beta   90.00
_cell.angle_gamma   90.00
#
_symmetry.space_group_name_H-M   'P 1'
#
loop_
_entity.id
_entity.type
_entity.pdbx_description
1 polymer ?
#
loop_
_entity_poly.entity_id
_entity_poly.type
_entity_poly.pdbx_seq_one_letter_code
_entity_poly.pdbx_strand_id
1 'polypeptide(L)'
;MDSMQTEIARFLAEKAVRQTRATYQQVGDAVGWNHPTGRGLGKNLEIVLHELHDRGLPPLTTILVKRGERHPAPDAMAYIRGALGDIDIEAAQREVFAFDWRSIPDLAPALDRLPSGRDMWLTSFWGFDPASWGCIGFADESKRNRYLSISSPNALVAIYVTKGKGPEQMRGRIVGLLEISHNVGHASQFISGDRWAEKEMDPASRGKWLHAVQAKRAWRVVQEDWKPVEQLLPAAYSSAHAEYIGSSGVQVGRAEAELLLQLDVYEVPVYGQESRVNGIIQTLESALTPSRAVPPPTEPYCVAETDGPKHLYILELSGDTSAYLGRSPADVDDRTIIKVGFSRSPSARRDQIQSAYPDGQFKWVIKYPQPVPDAAPYPNASVAIVGEDAMKRVNRPGTLTPYRRPMLALTQF
;
A
#
# COMPACT_ATOMS: atom_id res chain seq x y z
N MET A 1 17.45 -31.72 1.01
CA MET A 1 16.33 -30.91 0.45
C MET A 1 16.76 -30.09 -0.78
N ASP A 2 15.88 -29.90 -1.77
CA ASP A 2 16.03 -28.93 -2.86
C ASP A 2 15.52 -27.52 -2.47
N SER A 3 15.68 -26.54 -3.37
CA SER A 3 15.26 -25.15 -3.11
C SER A 3 13.79 -25.01 -2.73
N MET A 4 12.90 -25.81 -3.32
CA MET A 4 11.46 -25.73 -3.04
C MET A 4 11.16 -26.31 -1.65
N GLN A 5 11.76 -27.44 -1.30
CA GLN A 5 11.61 -28.08 0.01
C GLN A 5 12.18 -27.20 1.13
N THR A 6 13.31 -26.53 0.90
CA THR A 6 13.85 -25.55 1.84
C THR A 6 12.88 -24.38 2.05
N GLU A 7 12.25 -23.84 1.00
CA GLU A 7 11.25 -22.78 1.15
C GLU A 7 9.99 -23.24 1.89
N ILE A 8 9.53 -24.49 1.65
CA ILE A 8 8.44 -25.09 2.44
C ILE A 8 8.82 -25.13 3.93
N ALA A 9 10.01 -25.66 4.24
CA ALA A 9 10.47 -25.80 5.61
C ALA A 9 10.64 -24.42 6.31
N ARG A 10 11.22 -23.42 5.63
CA ARG A 10 11.30 -22.04 6.13
C ARG A 10 9.94 -21.44 6.40
N PHE A 11 8.98 -21.61 5.49
CA PHE A 11 7.63 -21.11 5.68
C PHE A 11 6.94 -21.73 6.90
N LEU A 12 7.08 -23.05 7.09
CA LEU A 12 6.55 -23.72 8.28
C LEU A 12 7.27 -23.28 9.56
N ALA A 13 8.59 -23.10 9.53
CA ALA A 13 9.36 -22.56 10.64
C ALA A 13 8.91 -21.14 11.02
N GLU A 14 8.62 -20.28 10.03
CA GLU A 14 8.05 -18.94 10.25
C GLU A 14 6.70 -19.01 10.96
N LYS A 15 5.83 -19.95 10.57
CA LYS A 15 4.54 -20.20 11.22
C LYS A 15 4.71 -20.70 12.65
N ALA A 16 5.68 -21.58 12.88
CA ALA A 16 6.02 -22.11 14.19
C ALA A 16 6.51 -21.01 15.15
N VAL A 17 7.41 -20.12 14.70
CA VAL A 17 7.88 -18.95 15.48
C VAL A 17 6.72 -18.03 15.87
N ARG A 18 5.70 -17.92 15.03
CA ARG A 18 4.48 -17.14 15.32
C ARG A 18 3.45 -17.91 16.14
N GLN A 19 3.73 -19.15 16.53
CA GLN A 19 2.81 -20.05 17.23
C GLN A 19 1.48 -20.24 16.48
N THR A 20 1.56 -20.30 15.15
CA THR A 20 0.40 -20.48 14.27
C THR A 20 0.54 -21.75 13.44
N ARG A 21 -0.59 -22.37 13.11
CA ARG A 21 -0.65 -23.49 12.15
C ARG A 21 -0.68 -22.97 10.72
N ALA A 22 -0.29 -23.82 9.78
CA ALA A 22 -0.33 -23.55 8.35
C ALA A 22 -1.38 -24.42 7.66
N THR A 23 -1.98 -23.92 6.57
CA THR A 23 -2.79 -24.76 5.68
C THR A 23 -2.01 -25.15 4.42
N TYR A 24 -2.41 -26.26 3.77
CA TYR A 24 -1.81 -26.68 2.49
C TYR A 24 -1.88 -25.60 1.41
N GLN A 25 -2.97 -24.84 1.39
CA GLN A 25 -3.11 -23.69 0.49
C GLN A 25 -2.07 -22.61 0.82
N GLN A 26 -1.90 -22.25 2.09
CA GLN A 26 -0.91 -21.25 2.49
C GLN A 26 0.53 -21.68 2.17
N VAL A 27 0.86 -22.96 2.36
CA VAL A 27 2.17 -23.50 1.94
C VAL A 27 2.32 -23.40 0.42
N GLY A 28 1.28 -23.79 -0.34
CA GLY A 28 1.28 -23.71 -1.79
C GLY A 28 1.50 -22.29 -2.29
N ASP A 29 0.75 -21.32 -1.76
CA ASP A 29 0.88 -19.90 -2.09
C ASP A 29 2.30 -19.38 -1.80
N ALA A 30 2.88 -19.77 -0.65
CA ALA A 30 4.20 -19.31 -0.21
C ALA A 30 5.35 -19.79 -1.10
N VAL A 31 5.20 -20.95 -1.75
CA VAL A 31 6.24 -21.52 -2.63
C VAL A 31 5.88 -21.45 -4.12
N GLY A 32 4.88 -20.65 -4.48
CA GLY A 32 4.46 -20.48 -5.88
C GLY A 32 3.84 -21.75 -6.49
N TRP A 33 3.27 -22.64 -5.67
CA TRP A 33 2.63 -23.86 -6.11
C TRP A 33 1.20 -23.59 -6.60
N ASN A 34 1.01 -23.60 -7.92
CA ASN A 34 -0.26 -23.29 -8.58
C ASN A 34 -1.29 -24.43 -8.45
N HIS A 35 -1.75 -24.74 -7.24
CA HIS A 35 -2.91 -25.61 -7.01
C HIS A 35 -3.79 -25.08 -5.86
N PRO A 36 -5.10 -24.85 -6.08
CA PRO A 36 -5.98 -24.14 -5.13
C PRO A 36 -6.10 -24.81 -3.75
N THR A 37 -5.85 -26.11 -3.67
CA THR A 37 -5.89 -26.89 -2.42
C THR A 37 -4.51 -27.37 -1.94
N GLY A 38 -3.41 -27.02 -2.63
CA GLY A 38 -2.08 -27.54 -2.34
C GLY A 38 -1.87 -29.03 -2.70
N ARG A 39 -2.74 -29.60 -3.55
CA ARG A 39 -2.57 -30.98 -4.06
C ARG A 39 -1.21 -31.12 -4.76
N GLY A 40 -0.54 -32.24 -4.53
CA GLY A 40 0.77 -32.54 -5.11
C GLY A 40 1.96 -32.18 -4.23
N LEU A 41 1.76 -31.46 -3.11
CA LEU A 41 2.84 -31.14 -2.16
C LEU A 41 3.36 -32.35 -1.36
N GLY A 42 2.62 -33.47 -1.33
CA GLY A 42 2.90 -34.63 -0.47
C GLY A 42 4.35 -35.13 -0.55
N LYS A 43 4.89 -35.33 -1.76
CA LYS A 43 6.27 -35.80 -1.96
C LYS A 43 7.31 -34.83 -1.41
N ASN A 44 7.09 -33.51 -1.53
CA ASN A 44 8.00 -32.51 -0.99
C ASN A 44 7.92 -32.45 0.54
N LEU A 45 6.70 -32.56 1.10
CA LEU A 45 6.47 -32.59 2.54
C LEU A 45 7.07 -33.83 3.20
N GLU A 46 7.04 -34.97 2.51
CA GLU A 46 7.70 -36.21 2.94
C GLU A 46 9.22 -36.03 3.03
N ILE A 47 9.84 -35.42 2.02
CA ILE A 47 11.28 -35.13 2.04
C ILE A 47 11.64 -34.16 3.17
N VAL A 48 10.84 -33.10 3.38
CA VAL A 48 11.03 -32.17 4.50
C VAL A 48 10.92 -32.89 5.84
N LEU A 49 9.92 -33.75 6.00
CA LEU A 49 9.72 -34.51 7.23
C LEU A 49 10.91 -35.41 7.57
N HIS A 50 11.39 -36.19 6.60
CA HIS A 50 12.53 -37.09 6.80
C HIS A 50 13.81 -36.30 7.09
N GLU A 51 14.09 -35.24 6.34
CA GLU A 51 15.29 -34.42 6.58
C GLU A 51 15.28 -33.79 7.99
N LEU A 52 14.14 -33.27 8.45
CA LEU A 52 14.04 -32.71 9.80
C LEU A 52 14.24 -33.81 10.87
N HIS A 53 13.66 -34.98 10.65
CA HIS A 53 13.81 -36.11 11.55
C HIS A 53 15.27 -36.59 11.64
N ASP A 54 15.94 -36.75 10.50
CA ASP A 54 17.34 -37.16 10.41
C ASP A 54 18.29 -36.16 11.09
N ARG A 55 17.90 -34.87 11.11
CA ARG A 55 18.61 -33.80 11.83
C ARG A 55 18.26 -33.72 13.32
N GLY A 56 17.34 -34.54 13.81
CA GLY A 56 16.83 -34.48 15.18
C GLY A 56 16.03 -33.21 15.49
N LEU A 57 15.43 -32.59 14.47
CA LEU A 57 14.62 -31.38 14.60
C LEU A 57 13.14 -31.72 14.80
N PRO A 58 12.36 -30.86 15.48
CA PRO A 58 10.93 -31.10 15.65
C PRO A 58 10.18 -31.16 14.31
N PRO A 59 9.13 -31.99 14.18
CA PRO A 59 8.53 -32.29 12.89
C PRO A 59 7.56 -31.18 12.43
N LEU A 60 8.06 -30.20 11.68
CA LEU A 60 7.28 -29.05 11.19
C LEU A 60 5.98 -29.41 10.45
N THR A 61 5.90 -30.58 9.81
CA THR A 61 4.69 -31.01 9.10
C THR A 61 3.51 -31.29 10.03
N THR A 62 3.74 -31.45 11.34
CA THR A 62 2.66 -31.62 12.34
C THR A 62 1.78 -30.39 12.53
N ILE A 63 2.26 -29.19 12.18
CA ILE A 63 1.49 -27.94 12.21
C ILE A 63 0.82 -27.61 10.88
N LEU A 64 0.94 -28.49 9.88
CA LEU A 64 0.26 -28.38 8.59
C LEU A 64 -1.09 -29.10 8.64
N VAL A 65 -2.17 -28.34 8.47
CA VAL A 65 -3.55 -28.81 8.71
C VAL A 65 -4.48 -28.42 7.57
N LYS A 66 -5.66 -29.04 7.52
CA LYS A 66 -6.75 -28.52 6.69
C LYS A 66 -7.35 -27.27 7.33
N ARG A 67 -7.99 -26.43 6.51
CA ARG A 67 -8.62 -25.20 6.98
C ARG A 67 -9.69 -25.53 8.04
N GLY A 68 -9.56 -24.95 9.23
CA GLY A 68 -10.48 -25.16 10.35
C GLY A 68 -10.16 -26.37 11.23
N GLU A 69 -9.15 -27.18 10.87
CA GLU A 69 -8.74 -28.34 11.66
C GLU A 69 -7.55 -28.00 12.58
N ARG A 70 -7.39 -28.77 13.66
CA ARG A 70 -6.28 -28.64 14.62
C ARG A 70 -5.14 -29.62 14.36
N HIS A 71 -5.45 -30.75 13.71
CA HIS A 71 -4.50 -31.85 13.47
C HIS A 71 -4.28 -32.03 11.96
N PRO A 72 -3.15 -32.64 11.55
CA PRO A 72 -2.93 -33.00 10.16
C PRO A 72 -4.04 -33.92 9.63
N ALA A 73 -4.26 -33.87 8.32
CA ALA A 73 -5.25 -34.72 7.67
C ALA A 73 -4.94 -36.22 7.89
N PRO A 74 -5.94 -37.13 7.90
CA PRO A 74 -5.71 -38.54 8.20
C PRO A 74 -4.68 -39.24 7.29
N ASP A 75 -4.63 -38.87 6.02
CA ASP A 75 -3.63 -39.33 5.05
C ASP A 75 -2.23 -38.82 5.41
N ALA A 76 -2.09 -37.52 5.70
CA ALA A 76 -0.82 -36.96 6.18
C ALA A 76 -0.37 -37.59 7.51
N MET A 77 -1.31 -37.90 8.40
CA MET A 77 -1.04 -38.60 9.66
C MET A 77 -0.47 -40.00 9.45
N ALA A 78 -0.94 -40.74 8.44
CA ALA A 78 -0.38 -42.04 8.11
C ALA A 78 1.09 -41.92 7.68
N TYR A 79 1.43 -40.92 6.87
CA TYR A 79 2.82 -40.65 6.48
C TYR A 79 3.69 -40.19 7.66
N ILE A 80 3.19 -39.27 8.48
CA ILE A 80 3.91 -38.78 9.66
C ILE A 80 4.26 -39.93 10.60
N ARG A 81 3.30 -40.82 10.87
CA ARG A 81 3.54 -42.01 11.70
C ARG A 81 4.43 -43.04 11.02
N GLY A 82 4.36 -43.16 9.70
CA GLY A 82 5.27 -44.01 8.93
C GLY A 82 6.73 -43.58 9.06
N ALA A 83 6.98 -42.27 9.08
CA ALA A 83 8.32 -41.70 9.18
C ALA A 83 8.84 -41.62 10.63
N LEU A 84 7.99 -41.23 11.58
CA LEU A 84 8.39 -40.91 12.96
C LEU A 84 8.02 -41.99 13.99
N GLY A 85 7.27 -43.01 13.58
CA GLY A 85 6.66 -43.98 14.48
C GLY A 85 5.37 -43.45 15.13
N ASP A 86 4.95 -44.10 16.21
CA ASP A 86 3.77 -43.67 16.95
C ASP A 86 4.09 -42.42 17.79
N ILE A 87 3.53 -41.28 17.40
CA ILE A 87 3.76 -39.99 18.03
C ILE A 87 2.46 -39.38 18.57
N ASP A 88 2.57 -38.69 19.71
CA ASP A 88 1.54 -37.78 20.20
C ASP A 88 1.64 -36.45 19.44
N ILE A 89 0.64 -36.17 18.61
CA ILE A 89 0.60 -34.97 17.78
C ILE A 89 0.51 -33.68 18.59
N GLU A 90 -0.17 -33.68 19.73
CA GLU A 90 -0.25 -32.48 20.56
C GLU A 90 1.10 -32.19 21.23
N ALA A 91 1.81 -33.24 21.66
CA ALA A 91 3.18 -33.10 22.15
C ALA A 91 4.12 -32.59 21.04
N ALA A 92 4.07 -33.18 19.85
CA ALA A 92 4.91 -32.79 18.73
C ALA A 92 4.63 -31.34 18.26
N GLN A 93 3.35 -30.93 18.18
CA GLN A 93 3.01 -29.53 17.87
C GLN A 93 3.55 -28.56 18.92
N ARG A 94 3.47 -28.91 20.22
CA ARG A 94 4.03 -28.08 21.30
C ARG A 94 5.54 -27.95 21.17
N GLU A 95 6.23 -29.04 20.86
CA GLU A 95 7.67 -29.04 20.63
C GLU A 95 8.05 -28.13 19.46
N VAL A 96 7.35 -28.25 18.32
CA VAL A 96 7.54 -27.37 17.16
C VAL A 96 7.37 -25.90 17.53
N PHE A 97 6.36 -25.53 18.33
CA PHE A 97 6.13 -24.14 18.75
C PHE A 97 7.09 -23.64 19.83
N ALA A 98 7.69 -24.53 20.61
CA ALA A 98 8.66 -24.18 21.66
C ALA A 98 10.10 -24.09 21.15
N PHE A 99 10.39 -24.71 20.00
CA PHE A 99 11.72 -24.79 19.43
C PHE A 99 12.22 -23.43 18.87
N ASP A 100 13.50 -23.12 19.10
CA ASP A 100 14.12 -21.91 18.57
C ASP A 100 14.55 -22.09 17.10
N TRP A 101 13.59 -21.96 16.20
CA TRP A 101 13.83 -22.05 14.75
C TRP A 101 14.80 -20.98 14.20
N ARG A 102 15.08 -19.90 14.93
CA ARG A 102 16.03 -18.88 14.51
C ARG A 102 17.47 -19.36 14.64
N SER A 103 17.71 -20.38 15.47
CA SER A 103 19.02 -20.99 15.67
C SER A 103 19.48 -21.87 14.49
N ILE A 104 18.60 -22.20 13.54
CA ILE A 104 18.88 -23.07 12.40
C ILE A 104 19.04 -22.23 11.13
N PRO A 105 20.27 -21.87 10.70
CA PRO A 105 20.49 -20.79 9.72
C PRO A 105 19.81 -21.02 8.35
N ASP A 106 19.73 -22.27 7.91
CA ASP A 106 19.13 -22.64 6.62
C ASP A 106 17.60 -22.65 6.65
N LEU A 107 17.00 -22.83 7.83
CA LEU A 107 15.54 -22.86 8.06
C LEU A 107 15.01 -21.62 8.76
N ALA A 108 15.90 -20.75 9.25
CA ALA A 108 15.55 -19.50 9.88
C ALA A 108 14.61 -18.73 8.93
N PRO A 109 13.47 -18.23 9.41
CA PRO A 109 12.57 -17.42 8.60
C PRO A 109 13.39 -16.31 7.95
N ALA A 110 13.22 -16.11 6.64
CA ALA A 110 13.87 -15.00 5.95
C ALA A 110 13.48 -13.72 6.69
N LEU A 111 14.46 -13.12 7.39
CA LEU A 111 14.22 -12.00 8.29
C LEU A 111 13.66 -10.78 7.55
N ASP A 112 13.69 -10.80 6.21
CA ASP A 112 13.33 -9.71 5.31
C ASP A 112 11.92 -9.80 4.70
N ARG A 113 11.14 -10.89 4.91
CA ARG A 113 9.78 -11.00 4.33
C ARG A 113 8.73 -10.31 5.20
N LEU A 114 7.91 -9.46 4.59
CA LEU A 114 6.85 -8.67 5.22
C LEU A 114 5.58 -9.48 5.50
N PRO A 115 4.59 -8.94 6.25
CA PRO A 115 3.25 -9.55 6.34
C PRO A 115 2.74 -9.94 4.95
N SER A 116 2.16 -11.15 4.84
CA SER A 116 1.75 -11.80 3.58
C SER A 116 2.87 -12.26 2.62
N GLY A 117 4.13 -12.23 3.02
CA GLY A 117 5.26 -12.74 2.22
C GLY A 117 5.68 -11.82 1.07
N ARG A 118 5.31 -10.53 1.15
CA ARG A 118 5.65 -9.53 0.13
C ARG A 118 7.08 -9.01 0.32
N ASP A 119 7.74 -8.70 -0.78
CA ASP A 119 8.98 -7.92 -0.76
C ASP A 119 8.65 -6.42 -0.82
N MET A 120 9.52 -5.59 -0.24
CA MET A 120 9.44 -4.14 -0.40
C MET A 120 10.72 -3.58 -1.01
N TRP A 121 10.52 -2.65 -1.93
CA TRP A 121 11.55 -2.00 -2.72
C TRP A 121 11.43 -0.49 -2.59
N LEU A 122 12.52 0.21 -2.82
CA LEU A 122 12.58 1.66 -2.90
C LEU A 122 13.06 2.06 -4.29
N THR A 123 12.35 2.99 -4.94
CA THR A 123 12.80 3.66 -6.16
C THR A 123 12.44 5.14 -6.13
N SER A 124 12.95 5.90 -7.12
CA SER A 124 12.82 7.35 -7.18
C SER A 124 12.08 7.81 -8.44
N PHE A 125 11.05 8.65 -8.28
CA PHE A 125 10.35 9.29 -9.41
C PHE A 125 10.51 10.82 -9.39
N TRP A 126 10.11 11.50 -10.46
CA TRP A 126 10.00 12.97 -10.52
C TRP A 126 8.64 13.49 -10.06
N GLY A 127 7.76 12.61 -9.57
CA GLY A 127 6.42 12.89 -9.10
C GLY A 127 5.68 11.58 -8.85
N PHE A 128 4.47 11.65 -8.31
CA PHE A 128 3.68 10.45 -8.04
C PHE A 128 2.22 10.64 -8.48
N ASP A 129 1.94 10.20 -9.70
CA ASP A 129 0.62 10.29 -10.33
C ASP A 129 0.24 8.96 -11.00
N PRO A 130 -0.05 7.91 -10.21
CA PRO A 130 -0.28 6.56 -10.74
C PRO A 130 -1.48 6.45 -11.69
N ALA A 131 -2.44 7.37 -11.59
CA ALA A 131 -3.63 7.40 -12.44
C ALA A 131 -3.29 7.70 -13.92
N SER A 132 -2.19 8.42 -14.14
CA SER A 132 -1.67 8.73 -15.48
C SER A 132 -0.33 8.05 -15.78
N TRP A 133 0.36 7.52 -14.75
CA TRP A 133 1.64 6.82 -14.83
C TRP A 133 1.60 5.48 -14.06
N GLY A 134 1.04 4.45 -14.67
CA GLY A 134 0.72 3.17 -14.03
C GLY A 134 1.82 2.11 -14.04
N CYS A 135 3.09 2.50 -14.03
CA CYS A 135 4.22 1.56 -14.07
C CYS A 135 5.50 2.07 -13.42
N ILE A 136 6.42 1.16 -13.12
CA ILE A 136 7.84 1.47 -12.93
C ILE A 136 8.59 1.26 -14.24
N GLY A 137 9.46 2.21 -14.60
CA GLY A 137 10.21 2.18 -15.86
C GLY A 137 11.71 1.99 -15.64
N PHE A 138 12.36 1.30 -16.55
CA PHE A 138 13.76 0.91 -16.52
C PHE A 138 14.49 1.43 -17.77
N ALA A 139 15.74 1.85 -17.59
CA ALA A 139 16.55 2.42 -18.67
C ALA A 139 16.81 1.41 -19.82
N ASP A 140 16.92 0.13 -19.48
CA ASP A 140 17.17 -0.96 -20.41
C ASP A 140 16.46 -2.24 -19.93
N GLU A 141 16.33 -3.20 -20.85
CA GLU A 141 15.65 -4.46 -20.61
C GLU A 141 16.36 -5.34 -19.58
N SER A 142 17.70 -5.30 -19.54
CA SER A 142 18.50 -6.10 -18.61
C SER A 142 18.22 -5.71 -17.16
N LYS A 143 18.11 -4.41 -16.87
CA LYS A 143 17.73 -3.92 -15.54
C LYS A 143 16.32 -4.34 -15.14
N ARG A 144 15.35 -4.25 -16.06
CA ARG A 144 13.99 -4.75 -15.83
C ARG A 144 14.00 -6.24 -15.50
N ASN A 145 14.70 -7.05 -16.30
CA ASN A 145 14.75 -8.49 -16.12
C ASN A 145 15.46 -8.88 -14.82
N ARG A 146 16.52 -8.16 -14.44
CA ARG A 146 17.17 -8.32 -13.13
C ARG A 146 16.20 -8.03 -11.99
N TYR A 147 15.44 -6.94 -12.05
CA TYR A 147 14.42 -6.64 -11.04
C TYR A 147 13.38 -7.77 -10.93
N LEU A 148 12.90 -8.28 -12.06
CA LEU A 148 11.93 -9.38 -12.07
C LEU A 148 12.50 -10.69 -11.52
N SER A 149 13.79 -10.98 -11.73
CA SER A 149 14.41 -12.20 -11.23
C SER A 149 14.62 -12.22 -9.71
N ILE A 150 14.62 -11.04 -9.07
CA ILE A 150 14.91 -10.89 -7.63
C ILE A 150 13.73 -10.35 -6.82
N SER A 151 12.65 -9.91 -7.47
CA SER A 151 11.43 -9.45 -6.81
C SER A 151 10.33 -10.50 -6.90
N SER A 152 9.46 -10.55 -5.90
CA SER A 152 8.26 -11.37 -5.96
C SER A 152 7.11 -10.67 -6.71
N PRO A 153 6.20 -11.42 -7.36
CA PRO A 153 4.92 -10.87 -7.80
C PRO A 153 4.18 -10.22 -6.61
N ASN A 154 3.53 -9.08 -6.84
CA ASN A 154 2.86 -8.28 -5.80
C ASN A 154 3.82 -7.63 -4.79
N ALA A 155 5.11 -7.53 -5.11
CA ALA A 155 6.05 -6.70 -4.38
C ALA A 155 5.55 -5.25 -4.30
N LEU A 156 5.83 -4.63 -3.15
CA LEU A 156 5.55 -3.23 -2.90
C LEU A 156 6.77 -2.39 -3.25
N VAL A 157 6.55 -1.28 -3.92
CA VAL A 157 7.60 -0.34 -4.29
C VAL A 157 7.25 1.01 -3.68
N ALA A 158 7.99 1.41 -2.65
CA ALA A 158 7.93 2.75 -2.08
C ALA A 158 8.58 3.75 -3.05
N ILE A 159 7.86 4.84 -3.30
CA ILE A 159 8.28 5.89 -4.22
C ILE A 159 8.66 7.13 -3.40
N TYR A 160 9.94 7.51 -3.48
CA TYR A 160 10.35 8.85 -3.07
C TYR A 160 10.51 9.76 -4.30
N VAL A 161 10.24 11.06 -4.12
CA VAL A 161 10.50 12.02 -5.20
C VAL A 161 11.94 12.50 -5.12
N THR A 162 12.64 12.50 -6.26
CA THR A 162 14.04 12.94 -6.33
C THR A 162 14.23 14.35 -5.77
N LYS A 163 15.35 14.62 -5.08
CA LYS A 163 15.59 15.94 -4.47
C LYS A 163 15.78 17.07 -5.49
N GLY A 164 16.30 16.74 -6.69
CA GLY A 164 16.60 17.73 -7.73
C GLY A 164 15.47 18.00 -8.73
N LYS A 165 14.41 17.19 -8.74
CA LYS A 165 13.32 17.27 -9.74
C LYS A 165 11.97 16.91 -9.14
N GLY A 166 10.91 17.45 -9.75
CA GLY A 166 9.54 17.23 -9.31
C GLY A 166 8.98 18.36 -8.45
N PRO A 167 7.72 18.22 -7.99
CA PRO A 167 7.06 19.22 -7.14
C PRO A 167 7.84 19.45 -5.84
N GLU A 168 8.10 20.70 -5.49
CA GLU A 168 8.98 21.10 -4.38
C GLU A 168 8.57 20.45 -3.05
N GLN A 169 7.27 20.41 -2.78
CA GLN A 169 6.69 19.82 -1.59
C GLN A 169 6.85 18.28 -1.51
N MET A 170 7.17 17.61 -2.61
CA MET A 170 7.38 16.15 -2.62
C MET A 170 8.86 15.76 -2.51
N ARG A 171 9.77 16.66 -2.90
CA ARG A 171 11.21 16.37 -3.05
C ARG A 171 11.82 15.78 -1.79
N GLY A 172 12.50 14.64 -1.95
CA GLY A 172 13.16 13.90 -0.89
C GLY A 172 12.21 13.14 0.05
N ARG A 173 10.90 13.14 -0.19
CA ARG A 173 9.91 12.50 0.68
C ARG A 173 9.34 11.24 0.04
N ILE A 174 8.93 10.29 0.88
CA ILE A 174 8.11 9.13 0.47
C ILE A 174 6.68 9.61 0.29
N VAL A 175 6.15 9.50 -0.92
CA VAL A 175 4.83 10.07 -1.29
C VAL A 175 3.78 9.02 -1.63
N GLY A 176 4.21 7.78 -1.86
CA GLY A 176 3.30 6.71 -2.23
C GLY A 176 3.98 5.37 -2.41
N LEU A 177 3.16 4.36 -2.65
CA LEU A 177 3.59 2.99 -2.89
C LEU A 177 2.84 2.40 -4.07
N LEU A 178 3.51 1.50 -4.80
CA LEU A 178 2.95 0.72 -5.91
C LEU A 178 3.00 -0.77 -5.58
N GLU A 179 1.93 -1.51 -5.84
CA GLU A 179 1.94 -2.97 -5.89
C GLU A 179 2.17 -3.42 -7.33
N ILE A 180 3.22 -4.21 -7.60
CA ILE A 180 3.68 -4.51 -8.96
C ILE A 180 3.24 -5.89 -9.44
N SER A 181 2.80 -6.00 -10.71
CA SER A 181 2.18 -7.22 -11.25
C SER A 181 3.14 -8.27 -11.81
N HIS A 182 4.37 -7.88 -12.18
CA HIS A 182 5.27 -8.60 -13.10
C HIS A 182 4.81 -8.66 -14.57
N ASN A 183 3.70 -8.01 -14.93
CA ASN A 183 3.36 -7.80 -16.34
C ASN A 183 4.32 -6.77 -16.96
N VAL A 184 4.99 -7.14 -18.04
CA VAL A 184 6.03 -6.34 -18.68
C VAL A 184 5.54 -5.76 -20.01
N GLY A 185 6.07 -4.60 -20.37
CA GLY A 185 5.72 -3.97 -21.63
C GLY A 185 6.53 -2.73 -21.92
N HIS A 186 6.14 -2.03 -22.98
CA HIS A 186 6.66 -0.70 -23.26
C HIS A 186 5.94 0.31 -22.36
N ALA A 187 6.65 1.30 -21.83
CA ALA A 187 6.10 2.27 -20.88
C ALA A 187 4.85 3.01 -21.42
N SER A 188 4.79 3.28 -22.73
CA SER A 188 3.62 3.90 -23.37
C SER A 188 2.33 3.07 -23.28
N GLN A 189 2.40 1.78 -22.94
CA GLN A 189 1.24 0.92 -22.74
C GLN A 189 0.63 1.11 -21.34
N PHE A 190 1.40 1.65 -20.40
CA PHE A 190 1.02 1.81 -18.99
C PHE A 190 1.02 3.29 -18.54
N ILE A 191 1.21 4.22 -19.46
CA ILE A 191 1.15 5.67 -19.24
C ILE A 191 0.04 6.22 -20.13
N SER A 192 -0.72 7.19 -19.61
CA SER A 192 -1.75 7.85 -20.41
C SER A 192 -1.15 8.56 -21.63
N GLY A 193 -1.90 8.63 -22.73
CA GLY A 193 -1.41 9.21 -23.99
C GLY A 193 -0.86 10.62 -23.83
N ASP A 194 -1.56 11.48 -23.07
CA ASP A 194 -1.15 12.86 -22.83
C ASP A 194 0.15 12.93 -22.01
N ARG A 195 0.27 12.14 -20.94
CA ARG A 195 1.51 12.08 -20.14
C ARG A 195 2.68 11.51 -20.92
N TRP A 196 2.41 10.52 -21.77
CA TRP A 196 3.43 9.97 -22.66
C TRP A 196 3.93 11.04 -23.64
N ALA A 197 3.02 11.81 -24.23
CA ALA A 197 3.38 12.90 -25.12
C ALA A 197 4.18 14.00 -24.39
N GLU A 198 3.76 14.41 -23.19
CA GLU A 198 4.49 15.36 -22.34
C GLU A 198 5.92 14.89 -22.05
N LYS A 199 6.08 13.62 -21.65
CA LYS A 199 7.38 12.99 -21.41
C LYS A 199 8.26 13.02 -22.67
N GLU A 200 7.71 12.67 -23.84
CA GLU A 200 8.49 12.66 -25.08
C GLU A 200 8.79 14.07 -25.60
N MET A 201 8.04 15.09 -25.21
CA MET A 201 8.39 16.49 -25.51
C MET A 201 9.55 17.00 -24.66
N ASP A 202 9.68 16.58 -23.40
CA ASP A 202 10.75 16.99 -22.49
C ASP A 202 12.13 16.38 -22.88
N PRO A 203 13.13 17.20 -23.26
CA PRO A 203 14.47 16.71 -23.60
C PRO A 203 15.15 15.89 -22.48
N ALA A 204 14.78 16.13 -21.21
CA ALA A 204 15.40 15.44 -20.09
C ALA A 204 14.88 14.01 -19.88
N SER A 205 13.69 13.68 -20.39
CA SER A 205 13.01 12.38 -20.21
C SER A 205 12.64 11.65 -21.51
N ARG A 206 12.71 12.33 -22.66
CA ARG A 206 12.55 11.74 -23.99
C ARG A 206 13.39 10.48 -24.16
N GLY A 207 12.76 9.39 -24.62
CA GLY A 207 13.43 8.11 -24.88
C GLY A 207 13.93 7.36 -23.64
N LYS A 208 13.71 7.87 -22.43
CA LYS A 208 14.12 7.19 -21.18
C LYS A 208 13.02 6.29 -20.64
N TRP A 209 13.44 5.27 -19.89
CA TRP A 209 12.57 4.37 -19.12
C TRP A 209 11.51 3.63 -19.95
N LEU A 210 11.90 3.20 -21.15
CA LEU A 210 10.98 2.57 -22.11
C LEU A 210 10.52 1.17 -21.69
N HIS A 211 11.34 0.46 -20.92
CA HIS A 211 11.03 -0.90 -20.47
C HIS A 211 10.31 -0.83 -19.13
N ALA A 212 9.06 -1.27 -19.07
CA ALA A 212 8.22 -1.05 -17.90
C ALA A 212 7.67 -2.34 -17.30
N VAL A 213 7.34 -2.26 -16.01
CA VAL A 213 6.57 -3.27 -15.28
C VAL A 213 5.32 -2.58 -14.73
N GLN A 214 4.15 -3.14 -15.04
CA GLN A 214 2.86 -2.57 -14.70
C GLN A 214 2.60 -2.58 -13.18
N ALA A 215 2.03 -1.51 -12.66
CA ALA A 215 1.45 -1.46 -11.32
C ALA A 215 0.01 -2.00 -11.32
N LYS A 216 -0.36 -2.78 -10.30
CA LYS A 216 -1.72 -3.28 -10.08
C LYS A 216 -2.57 -2.31 -9.26
N ARG A 217 -1.97 -1.80 -8.19
CA ARG A 217 -2.60 -0.95 -7.19
C ARG A 217 -1.58 0.10 -6.76
N ALA A 218 -2.08 1.23 -6.30
CA ALA A 218 -1.25 2.31 -5.80
C ALA A 218 -1.91 2.95 -4.58
N TRP A 219 -1.06 3.41 -3.67
CA TRP A 219 -1.49 4.16 -2.51
C TRP A 219 -0.73 5.46 -2.42
N ARG A 220 -1.43 6.54 -2.12
CA ARG A 220 -0.81 7.81 -1.73
C ARG A 220 -0.64 7.82 -0.22
N VAL A 221 0.54 8.22 0.21
CA VAL A 221 0.75 8.62 1.61
C VAL A 221 0.04 9.94 1.79
N VAL A 222 -0.73 10.05 2.88
CA VAL A 222 -1.38 11.29 3.28
C VAL A 222 -0.34 12.41 3.33
N GLN A 223 -0.66 13.58 2.74
CA GLN A 223 0.33 14.65 2.55
C GLN A 223 0.93 15.13 3.89
N GLU A 224 0.10 15.15 4.92
CA GLU A 224 0.47 15.50 6.30
C GLU A 224 1.46 14.49 6.91
N ASP A 225 1.51 13.27 6.38
CA ASP A 225 2.41 12.18 6.81
C ASP A 225 3.67 12.03 5.93
N TRP A 226 3.88 12.91 4.96
CA TRP A 226 5.07 12.84 4.10
C TRP A 226 6.35 13.08 4.89
N LYS A 227 7.13 12.02 5.05
CA LYS A 227 8.43 12.06 5.74
C LYS A 227 9.59 11.98 4.74
N PRO A 228 10.74 12.61 5.05
CA PRO A 228 11.98 12.42 4.31
C PRO A 228 12.35 10.95 4.17
N VAL A 229 12.89 10.56 3.02
CA VAL A 229 13.32 9.18 2.75
C VAL A 229 14.41 8.73 3.73
N GLU A 230 15.30 9.64 4.16
CA GLU A 230 16.34 9.36 5.14
C GLU A 230 15.80 9.06 6.53
N GLN A 231 14.59 9.54 6.84
CA GLN A 231 13.95 9.30 8.13
C GLN A 231 13.26 7.94 8.16
N LEU A 232 12.60 7.54 7.06
CA LEU A 232 11.86 6.28 6.99
C LEU A 232 12.73 5.10 6.58
N LEU A 233 13.63 5.32 5.62
CA LEU A 233 14.42 4.28 4.96
C LEU A 233 15.93 4.64 4.95
N PRO A 234 16.55 4.99 6.10
CA PRO A 234 17.96 5.40 6.15
C PRO A 234 18.94 4.37 5.57
N ALA A 235 18.78 3.09 5.86
CA ALA A 235 19.65 2.01 5.39
C ALA A 235 19.41 1.74 3.90
N ALA A 236 18.17 1.58 3.44
CA ALA A 236 17.90 1.39 2.02
C ALA A 236 18.38 2.59 1.18
N TYR A 237 18.15 3.83 1.64
CA TYR A 237 18.56 5.04 0.92
C TYR A 237 20.08 5.25 0.90
N SER A 238 20.79 4.91 1.98
CA SER A 238 22.26 5.02 2.04
C SER A 238 22.98 3.84 1.35
N SER A 239 22.28 2.74 1.05
CA SER A 239 22.87 1.55 0.42
C SER A 239 23.37 1.78 -1.01
N ALA A 240 22.89 2.82 -1.69
CA ALA A 240 23.27 3.12 -3.06
C ALA A 240 23.10 4.61 -3.40
N HIS A 241 23.80 5.08 -4.43
CA HIS A 241 23.61 6.43 -4.94
C HIS A 241 22.22 6.61 -5.59
N ALA A 242 21.68 7.84 -5.56
CA ALA A 242 20.31 8.14 -6.02
C ALA A 242 20.03 7.68 -7.47
N GLU A 243 21.01 7.76 -8.37
CA GLU A 243 20.90 7.27 -9.75
C GLU A 243 20.70 5.75 -9.84
N TYR A 244 21.37 5.00 -8.97
CA TYR A 244 21.21 3.56 -8.89
C TYR A 244 19.82 3.21 -8.35
N ILE A 245 19.39 3.85 -7.26
CA ILE A 245 18.06 3.66 -6.68
C ILE A 245 16.98 3.94 -7.73
N GLY A 246 17.09 5.03 -8.48
CA GLY A 246 16.13 5.37 -9.54
C GLY A 246 16.15 4.41 -10.73
N SER A 247 17.30 3.86 -11.10
CA SER A 247 17.42 3.03 -12.31
C SER A 247 17.22 1.53 -12.09
N SER A 248 17.41 1.04 -10.86
CA SER A 248 17.36 -0.40 -10.53
C SER A 248 16.49 -0.70 -9.32
N GLY A 249 16.15 0.29 -8.50
CA GLY A 249 15.55 0.06 -7.19
C GLY A 249 16.54 -0.57 -6.20
N VAL A 250 16.20 -0.50 -4.93
CA VAL A 250 16.92 -1.19 -3.85
C VAL A 250 15.92 -1.89 -2.95
N GLN A 251 16.32 -3.02 -2.38
CA GLN A 251 15.47 -3.76 -1.44
C GLN A 251 15.41 -3.01 -0.11
N VAL A 252 14.22 -2.95 0.47
CA VAL A 252 13.98 -2.34 1.78
C VAL A 252 14.03 -3.43 2.83
N GLY A 253 14.85 -3.23 3.87
CA GLY A 253 14.95 -4.16 4.99
C GLY A 253 13.68 -4.16 5.84
N ARG A 254 13.44 -5.26 6.57
CA ARG A 254 12.20 -5.43 7.34
C ARG A 254 11.89 -4.30 8.32
N ALA A 255 12.87 -3.87 9.10
CA ALA A 255 12.65 -2.84 10.12
C ALA A 255 12.15 -1.52 9.50
N GLU A 256 12.72 -1.12 8.37
CA GLU A 256 12.30 0.07 7.63
C GLU A 256 10.95 -0.14 6.93
N ALA A 257 10.71 -1.37 6.48
CA ALA A 257 9.45 -1.74 5.89
C ALA A 257 8.29 -1.74 6.89
N GLU A 258 8.52 -2.11 8.16
CA GLU A 258 7.55 -1.96 9.25
C GLU A 258 7.18 -0.48 9.48
N LEU A 259 8.10 0.46 9.27
CA LEU A 259 7.79 1.90 9.34
C LEU A 259 6.86 2.34 8.19
N LEU A 260 7.07 1.83 6.97
CA LEU A 260 6.19 2.11 5.84
C LEU A 260 4.78 1.55 6.04
N LEU A 261 4.67 0.36 6.65
CA LEU A 261 3.38 -0.29 6.94
C LEU A 261 2.50 0.52 7.91
N GLN A 262 3.11 1.37 8.74
CA GLN A 262 2.42 2.24 9.68
C GLN A 262 1.94 3.57 9.09
N LEU A 263 2.32 3.91 7.85
CA LEU A 263 1.91 5.17 7.23
C LEU A 263 0.41 5.18 6.94
N ASP A 264 -0.23 6.33 7.17
CA ASP A 264 -1.59 6.55 6.69
C ASP A 264 -1.57 6.73 5.18
N VAL A 265 -2.37 5.89 4.52
CA VAL A 265 -2.49 5.86 3.08
C VAL A 265 -3.95 5.78 2.65
N TYR A 266 -4.20 6.15 1.40
CA TYR A 266 -5.45 5.87 0.71
C TYR A 266 -5.13 5.32 -0.68
N GLU A 267 -5.93 4.35 -1.13
CA GLU A 267 -5.74 3.77 -2.45
C GLU A 267 -6.13 4.80 -3.52
N VAL A 268 -5.37 4.85 -4.61
CA VAL A 268 -5.60 5.75 -5.74
C VAL A 268 -5.63 4.95 -7.05
N PRO A 269 -6.34 5.46 -8.08
CA PRO A 269 -6.38 4.79 -9.37
C PRO A 269 -5.00 4.61 -9.98
N VAL A 270 -4.81 3.48 -10.65
CA VAL A 270 -3.67 3.21 -11.52
C VAL A 270 -4.13 3.25 -12.97
N TYR A 271 -3.32 3.83 -13.86
CA TYR A 271 -3.64 3.84 -15.28
C TYR A 271 -3.86 2.41 -15.82
N GLY A 272 -4.96 2.21 -16.53
CA GLY A 272 -5.35 0.90 -17.06
C GLY A 272 -5.97 -0.06 -16.04
N GLN A 273 -6.21 0.38 -14.80
CA GLN A 273 -6.96 -0.39 -13.80
C GLN A 273 -8.46 -0.27 -14.03
N GLU A 274 -9.17 -1.40 -14.05
CA GLU A 274 -10.63 -1.44 -14.21
C GLU A 274 -11.40 -1.43 -12.88
N SER A 275 -10.72 -1.80 -11.78
CA SER A 275 -11.36 -1.96 -10.48
C SER A 275 -11.63 -0.61 -9.80
N ARG A 276 -12.78 -0.54 -9.10
CA ARG A 276 -13.07 0.59 -8.22
C ARG A 276 -12.07 0.63 -7.07
N VAL A 277 -11.59 1.83 -6.77
CA VAL A 277 -10.60 2.10 -5.75
C VAL A 277 -11.27 2.44 -4.42
N ASN A 278 -10.72 1.95 -3.32
CA ASN A 278 -11.15 2.32 -1.98
C ASN A 278 -10.35 3.52 -1.45
N GLY A 279 -10.96 4.72 -1.49
CA GLY A 279 -10.34 5.97 -1.01
C GLY A 279 -10.34 6.17 0.51
N ILE A 280 -10.64 5.15 1.32
CA ILE A 280 -10.60 5.24 2.79
C ILE A 280 -9.15 5.38 3.25
N ILE A 281 -8.91 6.35 4.15
CA ILE A 281 -7.63 6.53 4.82
C ILE A 281 -7.48 5.47 5.91
N GLN A 282 -6.40 4.72 5.86
CA GLN A 282 -6.05 3.66 6.80
C GLN A 282 -4.54 3.43 6.78
N THR A 283 -4.01 2.63 7.72
CA THR A 283 -2.60 2.25 7.65
C THR A 283 -2.34 1.38 6.42
N LEU A 284 -1.13 1.45 5.86
CA LEU A 284 -0.75 0.59 4.73
C LEU A 284 -0.91 -0.90 5.07
N GLU A 285 -0.55 -1.32 6.28
CA GLU A 285 -0.78 -2.70 6.75
C GLU A 285 -2.25 -3.13 6.63
N SER A 286 -3.18 -2.26 7.04
CA SER A 286 -4.61 -2.52 6.93
C SER A 286 -5.06 -2.58 5.47
N ALA A 287 -4.53 -1.70 4.61
CA ALA A 287 -4.85 -1.64 3.19
C ALA A 287 -4.37 -2.84 2.37
N LEU A 288 -3.35 -3.53 2.85
CA LEU A 288 -2.78 -4.74 2.25
C LEU A 288 -3.47 -6.03 2.72
N THR A 289 -4.17 -5.96 3.85
CA THR A 289 -4.87 -7.11 4.41
C THR A 289 -6.18 -7.33 3.64
N PRO A 290 -6.43 -8.51 3.05
CA PRO A 290 -7.71 -8.80 2.42
C PRO A 290 -8.84 -8.56 3.41
N SER A 291 -9.89 -7.84 3.02
CA SER A 291 -11.08 -7.73 3.84
C SER A 291 -11.55 -9.15 4.14
N ARG A 292 -11.55 -9.56 5.42
CA ARG A 292 -12.18 -10.81 5.82
C ARG A 292 -13.61 -10.77 5.27
N ALA A 293 -14.05 -11.87 4.66
CA ALA A 293 -15.44 -11.99 4.24
C ALA A 293 -16.32 -11.59 5.42
N VAL A 294 -16.98 -10.44 5.31
CA VAL A 294 -17.90 -9.97 6.33
C VAL A 294 -19.04 -10.99 6.29
N PRO A 295 -19.34 -11.71 7.39
CA PRO A 295 -20.51 -12.56 7.43
C PRO A 295 -21.71 -11.72 6.97
N PRO A 296 -22.64 -12.28 6.18
CA PRO A 296 -23.80 -11.53 5.73
C PRO A 296 -24.45 -10.87 6.95
N PRO A 297 -24.74 -9.56 6.91
CA PRO A 297 -25.20 -8.83 8.08
C PRO A 297 -26.53 -9.41 8.53
N THR A 298 -26.52 -10.12 9.66
CA THR A 298 -27.73 -10.63 10.32
C THR A 298 -28.43 -9.53 11.14
N GLU A 299 -27.75 -8.41 11.36
CA GLU A 299 -28.22 -7.23 12.09
C GLU A 299 -27.66 -5.95 11.46
N PRO A 300 -28.30 -4.78 11.68
CA PRO A 300 -27.71 -3.50 11.29
C PRO A 300 -26.37 -3.32 12.01
N TYR A 301 -25.27 -3.35 11.26
CA TYR A 301 -23.94 -3.09 11.81
C TYR A 301 -23.63 -1.59 11.69
N CYS A 302 -23.13 -1.00 12.77
CA CYS A 302 -22.52 0.32 12.72
C CYS A 302 -21.05 0.16 12.32
N VAL A 303 -20.64 0.80 11.23
CA VAL A 303 -19.22 1.00 10.95
C VAL A 303 -18.72 2.03 11.95
N ALA A 304 -17.96 1.60 12.94
CA ALA A 304 -17.22 2.52 13.80
C ALA A 304 -16.15 3.19 12.91
N GLU A 305 -16.47 4.34 12.32
CA GLU A 305 -15.44 5.24 11.84
C GLU A 305 -14.59 5.57 13.07
N THR A 306 -13.29 5.26 13.02
CA THR A 306 -12.38 5.57 14.12
C THR A 306 -12.38 7.10 14.31
N ASP A 307 -13.08 7.56 15.34
CA ASP A 307 -13.21 8.97 15.68
C ASP A 307 -11.87 9.45 16.24
N GLY A 308 -10.97 9.81 15.33
CA GLY A 308 -9.63 10.30 15.63
C GLY A 308 -9.46 11.78 15.29
N PRO A 309 -8.23 12.30 15.44
CA PRO A 309 -7.92 13.71 15.22
C PRO A 309 -8.37 14.21 13.85
N LYS A 310 -8.90 15.44 13.80
CA LYS A 310 -9.45 16.10 12.61
C LYS A 310 -8.79 17.45 12.37
N HIS A 311 -8.67 17.82 11.10
CA HIS A 311 -8.44 19.17 10.64
C HIS A 311 -9.76 19.77 10.17
N LEU A 312 -10.02 21.01 10.56
CA LEU A 312 -10.97 21.86 9.84
C LEU A 312 -10.32 22.35 8.56
N TYR A 313 -11.12 22.49 7.49
CA TYR A 313 -10.63 23.05 6.24
C TYR A 313 -11.68 23.89 5.52
N ILE A 314 -11.17 24.76 4.64
CA ILE A 314 -11.93 25.44 3.60
C ILE A 314 -11.25 25.13 2.28
N LEU A 315 -11.96 24.43 1.39
CA LEU A 315 -11.56 24.29 0.00
C LEU A 315 -12.19 25.42 -0.81
N GLU A 316 -11.46 25.92 -1.80
CA GLU A 316 -11.94 26.89 -2.79
C GLU A 316 -11.90 26.25 -4.17
N LEU A 317 -12.96 26.46 -4.95
CA LEU A 317 -12.97 26.04 -6.35
C LEU A 317 -12.29 27.12 -7.20
N SER A 318 -11.12 26.78 -7.76
CA SER A 318 -10.43 27.58 -8.77
C SER A 318 -11.02 27.25 -10.15
N GLY A 319 -11.28 28.28 -10.95
CA GLY A 319 -11.84 28.17 -12.30
C GLY A 319 -12.78 29.35 -12.62
N ASP A 320 -13.50 29.27 -13.73
CA ASP A 320 -14.52 30.27 -14.07
C ASP A 320 -15.81 30.02 -13.27
N THR A 321 -15.95 30.71 -12.14
CA THR A 321 -17.14 30.64 -11.27
C THR A 321 -18.44 30.94 -12.02
N SER A 322 -18.39 31.84 -13.02
CA SER A 322 -19.58 32.23 -13.79
C SER A 322 -20.03 31.08 -14.68
N ALA A 323 -19.09 30.43 -15.37
CA ALA A 323 -19.34 29.24 -16.16
C ALA A 323 -19.82 28.07 -15.28
N TYR A 324 -19.20 27.87 -14.11
CA TYR A 324 -19.58 26.79 -13.19
C TYR A 324 -21.02 26.90 -12.70
N LEU A 325 -21.46 28.11 -12.36
CA LEU A 325 -22.81 28.36 -11.83
C LEU A 325 -23.84 28.60 -12.94
N GLY A 326 -23.43 28.70 -14.21
CA GLY A 326 -24.30 29.10 -15.30
C GLY A 326 -24.88 30.51 -15.11
N ARG A 327 -24.07 31.44 -14.57
CA ARG A 327 -24.48 32.82 -14.25
C ARG A 327 -23.65 33.83 -15.02
N SER A 328 -24.14 35.07 -15.14
CA SER A 328 -23.34 36.13 -15.75
C SER A 328 -22.16 36.49 -14.83
N PRO A 329 -21.01 36.94 -15.39
CA PRO A 329 -19.87 37.40 -14.58
C PRO A 329 -20.26 38.48 -13.55
N ALA A 330 -21.21 39.37 -13.89
CA ALA A 330 -21.70 40.41 -13.00
C ALA A 330 -22.43 39.85 -11.75
N ASP A 331 -23.09 38.69 -11.86
CA ASP A 331 -23.83 38.07 -10.73
C ASP A 331 -22.90 37.39 -9.72
N VAL A 332 -21.67 37.07 -10.13
CA VAL A 332 -20.69 36.31 -9.36
C VAL A 332 -19.40 37.11 -9.11
N ASP A 333 -19.40 38.39 -9.46
CA ASP A 333 -18.24 39.26 -9.30
C ASP A 333 -17.78 39.29 -7.84
N ASP A 334 -16.47 39.16 -7.63
CA ASP A 334 -15.81 38.99 -6.33
C ASP A 334 -16.30 37.82 -5.45
N ARG A 335 -17.09 36.88 -5.98
CA ARG A 335 -17.55 35.69 -5.25
C ARG A 335 -16.70 34.46 -5.57
N THR A 336 -16.46 33.66 -4.54
CA THR A 336 -15.75 32.38 -4.66
C THR A 336 -16.64 31.24 -4.16
N ILE A 337 -16.57 30.09 -4.82
CA ILE A 337 -17.23 28.87 -4.35
C ILE A 337 -16.31 28.20 -3.35
N ILE A 338 -16.83 27.93 -2.16
CA ILE A 338 -16.08 27.24 -1.11
C ILE A 338 -16.80 26.00 -0.61
N LYS A 339 -16.00 25.04 -0.11
CA LYS A 339 -16.47 23.93 0.70
C LYS A 339 -15.79 23.98 2.05
N VAL A 340 -16.61 24.15 3.08
CA VAL A 340 -16.18 24.07 4.47
C VAL A 340 -16.41 22.64 4.96
N GLY A 341 -15.47 22.10 5.72
CA GLY A 341 -15.61 20.76 6.30
C GLY A 341 -14.52 20.42 7.30
N PHE A 342 -14.52 19.17 7.73
CA PHE A 342 -13.43 18.59 8.50
C PHE A 342 -13.09 17.19 7.99
N SER A 343 -11.86 16.75 8.25
CA SER A 343 -11.36 15.42 7.85
C SER A 343 -10.06 15.09 8.58
N ARG A 344 -9.64 13.82 8.54
CA ARG A 344 -8.30 13.44 8.99
C ARG A 344 -7.19 14.06 8.14
N SER A 345 -7.42 14.22 6.83
CA SER A 345 -6.49 14.89 5.91
C SER A 345 -7.26 15.80 4.93
N PRO A 346 -7.14 17.13 5.04
CA PRO A 346 -7.71 18.07 4.08
C PRO A 346 -7.24 17.79 2.65
N SER A 347 -5.99 17.35 2.49
CA SER A 347 -5.38 17.03 1.20
C SER A 347 -6.01 15.81 0.55
N ALA A 348 -6.16 14.71 1.29
CA ALA A 348 -6.84 13.52 0.78
C ALA A 348 -8.32 13.81 0.48
N ARG A 349 -8.99 14.62 1.31
CA ARG A 349 -10.38 15.00 1.09
C ARG A 349 -10.56 15.87 -0.15
N ARG A 350 -9.64 16.82 -0.40
CA ARG A 350 -9.58 17.58 -1.65
C ARG A 350 -9.47 16.63 -2.84
N ASP A 351 -8.51 15.69 -2.82
CA ASP A 351 -8.29 14.74 -3.91
C ASP A 351 -9.52 13.88 -4.19
N GLN A 352 -10.18 13.39 -3.14
CA GLN A 352 -11.41 12.60 -3.26
C GLN A 352 -12.57 13.40 -3.90
N ILE A 353 -12.68 14.70 -3.59
CA ILE A 353 -13.67 15.56 -4.23
C ILE A 353 -13.27 15.83 -5.67
N GLN A 354 -11.99 16.13 -5.92
CA GLN A 354 -11.47 16.40 -7.26
C GLN A 354 -11.65 15.20 -8.19
N SER A 355 -11.54 13.96 -7.70
CA SER A 355 -11.72 12.76 -8.54
C SER A 355 -13.12 12.60 -9.11
N ALA A 356 -14.12 13.34 -8.60
CA ALA A 356 -15.47 13.37 -9.17
C ALA A 356 -15.62 14.38 -10.31
N TYR A 357 -14.59 15.20 -10.58
CA TYR A 357 -14.59 16.21 -11.64
C TYR A 357 -13.73 15.71 -12.80
N PRO A 358 -14.08 16.04 -14.06
CA PRO A 358 -13.17 15.83 -15.17
C PRO A 358 -11.91 16.69 -15.01
N ASP A 359 -10.77 16.18 -15.49
CA ASP A 359 -9.55 16.98 -15.59
C ASP A 359 -9.81 18.19 -16.49
N GLY A 360 -9.47 19.39 -16.01
CA GLY A 360 -9.68 20.61 -16.79
C GLY A 360 -9.78 21.89 -15.98
N GLN A 361 -10.81 22.69 -16.30
CA GLN A 361 -10.95 24.09 -15.90
C GLN A 361 -11.17 24.30 -14.39
N PHE A 362 -11.68 23.28 -13.69
CA PHE A 362 -12.09 23.39 -12.29
C PHE A 362 -11.18 22.58 -11.37
N LYS A 363 -10.60 23.23 -10.37
CA LYS A 363 -9.69 22.62 -9.40
C LYS A 363 -10.03 23.02 -7.98
N TRP A 364 -10.23 22.06 -7.10
CA TRP A 364 -10.32 22.33 -5.67
C TRP A 364 -8.94 22.58 -5.07
N VAL A 365 -8.78 23.70 -4.37
CA VAL A 365 -7.55 24.05 -3.65
C VAL A 365 -7.85 24.23 -2.16
N ILE A 366 -6.91 23.86 -1.29
CA ILE A 366 -7.05 24.11 0.15
C ILE A 366 -6.78 25.60 0.39
N LYS A 367 -7.82 26.38 0.71
CA LYS A 367 -7.70 27.80 1.07
C LYS A 367 -7.27 27.98 2.52
N TYR A 368 -7.82 27.14 3.40
CA TYR A 368 -7.45 27.11 4.82
C TYR A 368 -7.49 25.67 5.35
N PRO A 369 -6.65 25.33 6.34
CA PRO A 369 -5.51 26.12 6.81
C PRO A 369 -4.38 26.20 5.77
N GLN A 370 -3.63 27.30 5.78
CA GLN A 370 -2.40 27.45 4.99
C GLN A 370 -1.30 28.06 5.88
N PRO A 371 -0.21 27.32 6.17
CA PRO A 371 -0.01 25.89 5.86
C PRO A 371 -1.00 24.99 6.63
N VAL A 372 -1.21 23.76 6.16
CA VAL A 372 -1.91 22.75 6.94
C VAL A 372 -0.97 22.32 8.08
N PRO A 373 -1.39 22.39 9.36
CA PRO A 373 -0.55 21.94 10.47
C PRO A 373 -0.24 20.45 10.33
N ASP A 374 0.95 20.02 10.75
CA ASP A 374 1.35 18.60 10.70
C ASP A 374 0.48 17.72 11.62
N ALA A 375 0.03 18.28 12.76
CA ALA A 375 -0.85 17.60 13.70
C ALA A 375 -2.28 18.16 13.65
N ALA A 376 -3.27 17.26 13.67
CA ALA A 376 -4.68 17.65 13.70
C ALA A 376 -5.02 18.37 15.02
N PRO A 377 -5.52 19.62 14.96
CA PRO A 377 -5.77 20.41 16.17
C PRO A 377 -7.02 19.99 16.93
N TYR A 378 -7.95 19.27 16.30
CA TYR A 378 -9.19 18.82 16.92
C TYR A 378 -9.10 17.34 17.25
N PRO A 379 -9.38 16.91 18.49
CA PRO A 379 -9.15 15.52 18.91
C PRO A 379 -10.14 14.54 18.28
N ASN A 380 -11.33 15.00 17.88
CA ASN A 380 -12.40 14.15 17.37
C ASN A 380 -13.42 14.95 16.53
N ALA A 381 -14.36 14.24 15.90
CA ALA A 381 -15.38 14.79 15.03
C ALA A 381 -16.35 15.71 15.77
N SER A 382 -16.75 15.38 17.00
CA SER A 382 -17.71 16.21 17.77
C SER A 382 -17.21 17.64 17.97
N VAL A 383 -15.92 17.81 18.29
CA VAL A 383 -15.30 19.14 18.44
C VAL A 383 -15.15 19.81 17.07
N ALA A 384 -14.76 19.04 16.04
CA ALA A 384 -14.60 19.56 14.69
C ALA A 384 -15.93 20.08 14.10
N ILE A 385 -17.06 19.43 14.38
CA ILE A 385 -18.40 19.85 13.93
C ILE A 385 -18.72 21.25 14.45
N VAL A 386 -18.44 21.54 15.73
CA VAL A 386 -18.67 22.87 16.31
C VAL A 386 -17.87 23.95 15.57
N GLY A 387 -16.61 23.65 15.24
CA GLY A 387 -15.75 24.53 14.46
C GLY A 387 -16.23 24.71 13.01
N GLU A 388 -16.67 23.63 12.37
CA GLU A 388 -17.24 23.66 11.02
C GLU A 388 -18.49 24.55 10.97
N ASP A 389 -19.40 24.40 11.94
CA ASP A 389 -20.62 25.20 12.03
C ASP A 389 -20.34 26.67 12.32
N ALA A 390 -19.29 26.98 13.10
CA ALA A 390 -18.81 28.34 13.27
C ALA A 390 -18.30 28.93 11.94
N MET A 391 -17.48 28.18 11.19
CA MET A 391 -16.99 28.61 9.87
C MET A 391 -18.12 28.80 8.86
N LYS A 392 -19.10 27.90 8.81
CA LYS A 392 -20.28 28.03 7.94
C LYS A 392 -21.07 29.30 8.26
N ARG A 393 -21.27 29.62 9.54
CA ARG A 393 -21.97 30.83 9.97
C ARG A 393 -21.27 32.10 9.50
N VAL A 394 -19.95 32.17 9.62
CA VAL A 394 -19.15 33.34 9.18
C VAL A 394 -19.22 33.52 7.66
N ASN A 395 -19.26 32.43 6.90
CA ASN A 395 -19.23 32.45 5.43
C ASN A 395 -20.62 32.41 4.77
N ARG A 396 -21.71 32.70 5.50
CA ARG A 396 -23.04 32.84 4.89
C ARG A 396 -23.17 34.19 4.16
N PRO A 397 -23.86 34.24 3.01
CA PRO A 397 -24.21 35.51 2.38
C PRO A 397 -25.07 36.36 3.35
N GLY A 398 -24.59 37.56 3.71
CA GLY A 398 -25.32 38.53 4.56
C GLY A 398 -24.71 38.81 5.93
N THR A 399 -23.75 38.01 6.41
CA THR A 399 -22.97 38.34 7.62
C THR A 399 -21.78 39.26 7.25
N LEU A 400 -22.05 40.56 7.14
CA LEU A 400 -21.03 41.60 6.93
C LEU A 400 -20.05 41.63 8.10
N THR A 401 -18.86 41.07 7.90
CA THR A 401 -17.65 41.52 8.59
C THR A 401 -16.86 42.39 7.61
N PRO A 402 -16.46 43.61 7.97
CA PRO A 402 -15.99 44.64 7.02
C PRO A 402 -14.65 44.37 6.32
N TYR A 403 -14.09 43.16 6.43
CA TYR A 403 -12.74 42.82 5.94
C TYR A 403 -12.64 41.53 5.11
N ARG A 404 -13.75 40.94 4.63
CA ARG A 404 -13.69 39.72 3.80
C ARG A 404 -14.62 39.75 2.59
N ARG A 405 -14.10 39.26 1.45
CA ARG A 405 -14.88 38.99 0.24
C ARG A 405 -16.04 38.03 0.54
N PRO A 406 -17.25 38.26 0.00
CA PRO A 406 -18.39 37.38 0.21
C PRO A 406 -18.14 35.99 -0.42
N MET A 407 -18.33 34.93 0.37
CA MET A 407 -18.13 33.54 -0.08
C MET A 407 -19.47 32.85 -0.29
N LEU A 408 -19.57 32.02 -1.33
CA LEU A 408 -20.72 31.13 -1.56
C LEU A 408 -20.41 29.76 -0.99
N ALA A 409 -21.03 29.42 0.14
CA ALA A 409 -20.89 28.10 0.77
C ALA A 409 -21.85 27.08 0.16
N LEU A 410 -21.31 25.97 -0.34
CA LEU A 410 -22.10 24.80 -0.73
C LEU A 410 -22.40 23.96 0.51
N THR A 411 -23.67 23.92 0.94
CA THR A 411 -24.15 22.98 1.97
C THR A 411 -24.75 21.74 1.31
N GLN A 412 -24.01 20.63 1.40
CA GLN A 412 -24.35 19.23 1.06
C GLN A 412 -24.52 18.85 -0.43
N PHE A 413 -23.69 17.90 -0.86
CA PHE A 413 -23.98 16.82 -1.80
C PHE A 413 -23.72 15.51 -1.05
#